data_AF-A0A8J1LCD2-F1
#
_entry.id   AF-A0A8J1LCD2-F1
#
_cell.length_a   1.000
_cell.length_b   1.000
_cell.length_c   1.000
_cell.angle_alpha   90.00
_cell.angle_beta   90.00
_cell.angle_gamma   90.00
#
_symmetry.space_group_name_H-M   'P 1'
#
loop_
_entity.id
_entity.type
_entity.pdbx_description
1 polymer ?
#
loop_
_entity_poly.entity_id
_entity_poly.type
_entity_poly.pdbx_seq_one_letter_code
_entity_poly.pdbx_strand_id
1 'polypeptide(L)'
;MKRKYSNSGESDPPPSKEKKRREDHDEEEEESQKEKRERSLEEQLPEKGCREESIPSGFKDSDPEPSKEKRRRQETDEGEAGPVSAEAQPSRLNPLSISSYNFYSKLGAGGYGKVMLASLGDRRPYVAVKSVRKQEAPNYSNILSESQVLNIARHSPFLCQGYAAFQTQWHAFYVMEYLSGGSLEDELKQHGTLSMDRVRFHSAEMICGLQYLHGLGIIHRDIKPMNILLDHQGHVKIGDFGLAKQSLFDGDLTTGWAGTIEYMAPEILNRKTYNAAVDWWSLGITICKIATGKSPFHNSGNKNQLISSIKDHEPKIPDWLDEDLKHLLGQLLEKNRKQRLGVRGNIRCHPFYKSIDWVALEEERLQPPYQPRTPSPELFQPCKEKLSFLEYKEDEGTSGDRDTIPGFSFQSSTWLT
;
A
#
# COMPACT_ATOMS: atom_id res chain seq x y z
N MET A 1 73.50 -41.42 46.84
CA MET A 1 72.98 -41.02 48.17
C MET A 1 71.49 -40.70 48.06
N LYS A 2 70.69 -41.38 48.90
CA LYS A 2 69.37 -41.05 49.50
C LYS A 2 68.25 -40.36 48.68
N ARG A 3 67.15 -41.12 48.59
CA ARG A 3 65.70 -40.79 48.51
C ARG A 3 65.28 -39.47 49.20
N LYS A 4 64.17 -38.85 48.74
CA LYS A 4 62.87 -38.78 49.47
C LYS A 4 61.80 -37.86 48.80
N TYR A 5 60.59 -38.44 48.62
CA TYR A 5 59.19 -37.98 48.87
C TYR A 5 58.43 -36.88 48.08
N SER A 6 57.33 -37.36 47.46
CA SER A 6 55.91 -36.88 47.46
C SER A 6 55.54 -35.42 47.13
N ASN A 7 54.57 -35.19 46.24
CA ASN A 7 53.13 -35.26 46.57
C ASN A 7 52.24 -35.15 45.31
N SER A 8 51.12 -35.87 45.32
CA SER A 8 50.00 -35.84 44.38
C SER A 8 49.10 -34.63 44.65
N GLY A 9 48.71 -33.91 43.60
CA GLY A 9 47.62 -32.93 43.63
C GLY A 9 46.62 -33.25 42.53
N GLU A 10 45.44 -33.74 42.94
CA GLU A 10 44.24 -33.81 42.11
C GLU A 10 43.79 -32.39 41.74
N SER A 11 43.33 -32.21 40.50
CA SER A 11 42.68 -30.98 40.04
C SER A 11 41.24 -31.31 39.67
N ASP A 12 40.30 -30.64 40.33
CA ASP A 12 38.86 -30.74 40.07
C ASP A 12 38.51 -30.26 38.65
N PRO A 13 37.55 -30.90 37.95
CA PRO A 13 37.09 -30.41 36.66
C PRO A 13 36.17 -29.18 36.81
N PRO A 14 36.09 -28.30 35.78
CA PRO A 14 35.30 -27.08 35.83
C PRO A 14 33.79 -27.37 35.80
N PRO A 15 32.94 -26.44 36.28
CA PRO A 15 31.50 -26.68 36.37
C PRO A 15 30.87 -26.79 34.97
N SER A 16 29.97 -27.76 34.81
CA SER A 16 29.26 -28.02 33.56
C SER A 16 28.32 -26.86 33.19
N LYS A 17 28.20 -26.61 31.88
CA LYS A 17 27.36 -25.58 31.24
C LYS A 17 25.86 -25.66 31.58
N GLU A 18 25.44 -26.67 32.32
CA GLU A 18 24.06 -26.85 32.80
C GLU A 18 23.73 -25.98 34.03
N LYS A 19 24.72 -25.66 34.87
CA LYS A 19 24.47 -24.84 36.07
C LYS A 19 24.20 -23.37 35.74
N LYS A 20 24.93 -22.84 34.75
CA LYS A 20 24.80 -21.45 34.29
C LYS A 20 23.45 -21.18 33.60
N ARG A 21 22.88 -22.19 32.91
CA ARG A 21 21.56 -22.09 32.27
C ARG A 21 20.39 -22.13 33.25
N ARG A 22 20.59 -22.64 34.47
CA ARG A 22 19.55 -22.65 35.51
C ARG A 22 19.52 -21.32 36.25
N GLU A 23 20.69 -20.75 36.54
CA GLU A 23 20.81 -19.42 37.16
C GLU A 23 20.24 -18.31 36.25
N ASP A 24 20.51 -18.34 34.93
CA ASP A 24 19.93 -17.35 33.98
C ASP A 24 18.38 -17.49 33.85
N HIS A 25 17.82 -18.69 34.06
CA HIS A 25 16.39 -18.94 33.93
C HIS A 25 15.62 -18.58 35.21
N ASP A 26 16.27 -18.66 36.38
CA ASP A 26 15.69 -18.24 37.65
C ASP A 26 15.68 -16.69 37.76
N GLU A 27 16.65 -15.98 37.18
CA GLU A 27 16.67 -14.51 37.10
C GLU A 27 15.58 -13.93 36.16
N GLU A 28 15.33 -14.56 35.00
CA GLU A 28 14.25 -14.14 34.08
C GLU A 28 12.84 -14.37 34.67
N GLU A 29 12.65 -15.40 35.51
CA GLU A 29 11.36 -15.65 36.17
C GLU A 29 11.07 -14.65 37.30
N GLU A 30 12.09 -14.23 38.06
CA GLU A 30 11.95 -13.20 39.11
C GLU A 30 11.63 -11.82 38.51
N GLU A 31 12.23 -11.44 37.38
CA GLU A 31 11.98 -10.17 36.70
C GLU A 31 10.54 -10.10 36.13
N SER A 32 10.03 -11.21 35.58
CA SER A 32 8.65 -11.28 35.08
C SER A 32 7.58 -11.22 36.20
N GLN A 33 7.91 -11.74 37.39
CA GLN A 33 7.02 -11.67 38.56
C GLN A 33 6.99 -10.26 39.17
N LYS A 34 8.09 -9.51 39.06
CA LYS A 34 8.18 -8.12 39.51
C LYS A 34 7.36 -7.17 38.62
N GLU A 35 7.44 -7.33 37.29
CA GLU A 35 6.62 -6.55 36.34
C GLU A 35 5.11 -6.82 36.48
N LYS A 36 4.71 -8.04 36.83
CA LYS A 36 3.29 -8.38 37.08
C LYS A 36 2.74 -7.76 38.37
N ARG A 37 3.59 -7.51 39.38
CA ARG A 37 3.19 -6.84 40.62
C ARG A 37 3.06 -5.34 40.45
N GLU A 38 3.92 -4.71 39.65
CA GLU A 38 3.85 -3.27 39.38
C GLU A 38 2.60 -2.91 38.55
N ARG A 39 2.22 -3.76 37.59
CA ARG A 39 1.02 -3.54 36.74
C ARG A 39 -0.31 -3.64 37.50
N SER A 40 -0.33 -4.30 38.66
CA SER A 40 -1.52 -4.44 39.51
C SER A 40 -1.75 -3.24 40.44
N LEU A 41 -0.72 -2.40 40.63
CA LEU A 41 -0.78 -1.23 41.52
C LEU A 41 -1.21 0.06 40.80
N GLU A 42 -1.14 0.12 39.46
CA GLU A 42 -1.52 1.31 38.68
C GLU A 42 -3.02 1.39 38.32
N GLU A 43 -3.81 0.35 38.60
CA GLU A 43 -5.23 0.27 38.18
C GLU A 43 -6.25 0.80 39.21
N GLN A 44 -5.84 1.63 40.17
CA GLN A 44 -6.75 2.18 41.19
C GLN A 44 -6.61 3.69 41.41
N LEU A 45 -7.05 4.52 40.46
CA LEU A 45 -7.44 5.91 40.72
C LEU A 45 -8.65 6.34 39.85
N PRO A 46 -9.66 7.06 40.39
CA PRO A 46 -10.91 7.34 39.70
C PRO A 46 -10.89 8.69 38.93
N GLU A 47 -11.38 8.69 37.69
CA GLU A 47 -11.61 9.92 36.92
C GLU A 47 -12.90 10.63 37.34
N LYS A 48 -12.79 11.94 37.63
CA LYS A 48 -13.89 12.89 37.83
C LYS A 48 -14.15 13.64 36.52
N GLY A 49 -15.42 13.72 36.13
CA GLY A 49 -15.87 14.25 34.85
C GLY A 49 -15.96 15.77 34.70
N CYS A 50 -16.21 16.18 33.45
CA CYS A 50 -16.64 17.50 33.00
C CYS A 50 -17.69 17.25 31.89
N ARG A 51 -18.98 17.43 32.19
CA ARG A 51 -19.81 18.62 31.89
C ARG A 51 -20.07 18.86 30.40
N GLU A 52 -21.28 18.47 30.02
CA GLU A 52 -22.01 18.85 28.81
C GLU A 52 -22.35 20.35 28.82
N GLU A 53 -22.15 21.02 27.69
CA GLU A 53 -22.76 22.33 27.41
C GLU A 53 -23.65 22.24 26.16
N SER A 54 -24.92 22.53 26.42
CA SER A 54 -26.04 22.68 25.50
C SER A 54 -26.03 24.02 24.76
N ILE A 55 -26.42 24.04 23.48
CA ILE A 55 -26.84 25.25 22.74
C ILE A 55 -28.13 24.93 21.96
N PRO A 56 -29.09 25.87 21.82
CA PRO A 56 -30.52 25.57 21.89
C PRO A 56 -31.25 25.49 20.54
N SER A 57 -32.42 24.89 20.63
CA SER A 57 -33.50 24.79 19.66
C SER A 57 -34.12 26.13 19.28
N GLY A 58 -34.51 26.26 18.00
CA GLY A 58 -35.73 26.98 17.62
C GLY A 58 -35.59 27.79 16.36
N PHE A 59 -36.16 27.30 15.24
CA PHE A 59 -36.98 28.11 14.33
C PHE A 59 -37.92 27.15 13.57
N LYS A 60 -39.21 27.50 13.61
CA LYS A 60 -40.35 26.83 12.97
C LYS A 60 -40.65 27.46 11.61
N ASP A 61 -41.49 26.75 10.87
CA ASP A 61 -42.33 27.18 9.72
C ASP A 61 -41.59 27.23 8.37
N SER A 62 -42.11 26.72 7.25
CA SER A 62 -43.41 26.16 6.87
C SER A 62 -43.31 25.65 5.43
N ASP A 63 -43.88 24.50 5.12
CA ASP A 63 -44.12 24.02 3.74
C ASP A 63 -45.11 24.93 2.99
N PRO A 64 -45.05 24.94 1.65
CA PRO A 64 -46.28 24.61 0.93
C PRO A 64 -46.09 23.65 -0.26
N GLU A 65 -47.04 22.72 -0.35
CA GLU A 65 -47.32 21.82 -1.47
C GLU A 65 -47.86 22.54 -2.74
N PRO A 66 -47.90 21.86 -3.91
CA PRO A 66 -47.99 22.49 -5.22
C PRO A 66 -49.43 22.76 -5.70
N SER A 67 -49.60 23.92 -6.35
CA SER A 67 -50.85 24.31 -7.01
C SER A 67 -51.05 23.59 -8.35
N LYS A 68 -52.18 22.88 -8.45
CA LYS A 68 -52.74 22.28 -9.67
C LYS A 68 -53.28 23.38 -10.58
N GLU A 69 -52.81 23.46 -11.82
CA GLU A 69 -53.48 24.25 -12.86
C GLU A 69 -53.90 23.39 -14.06
N LYS A 70 -55.22 23.40 -14.29
CA LYS A 70 -55.93 22.75 -15.38
C LYS A 70 -55.70 23.54 -16.67
N ARG A 71 -55.19 22.90 -17.73
CA ARG A 71 -55.32 23.41 -19.11
C ARG A 71 -56.06 22.41 -20.00
N ARG A 72 -57.31 22.82 -20.24
CA ARG A 72 -58.24 22.62 -21.36
C ARG A 72 -57.75 21.80 -22.57
N ARG A 73 -58.55 20.76 -22.88
CA ARG A 73 -58.56 20.01 -24.15
C ARG A 73 -58.97 20.90 -25.32
N GLN A 74 -58.27 20.77 -26.45
CA GLN A 74 -58.78 21.04 -27.79
C GLN A 74 -58.38 19.86 -28.67
N GLU A 75 -59.40 19.20 -29.23
CA GLU A 75 -59.30 18.19 -30.28
C GLU A 75 -59.13 18.90 -31.62
N THR A 76 -58.15 18.47 -32.42
CA THR A 76 -58.22 18.51 -33.88
C THR A 76 -57.31 17.45 -34.48
N ASP A 77 -57.97 16.51 -35.16
CA ASP A 77 -57.71 15.99 -36.50
C ASP A 77 -56.59 14.99 -36.77
N GLU A 78 -56.98 14.05 -37.63
CA GLU A 78 -56.35 12.80 -38.00
C GLU A 78 -55.19 13.03 -38.99
N GLY A 79 -54.10 12.27 -38.81
CA GLY A 79 -52.98 12.25 -39.74
C GLY A 79 -52.08 11.05 -39.45
N GLU A 80 -52.14 10.06 -40.34
CA GLU A 80 -51.33 8.84 -40.34
C GLU A 80 -49.82 9.16 -40.26
N ALA A 81 -49.14 8.61 -39.26
CA ALA A 81 -47.68 8.60 -39.19
C ALA A 81 -47.21 7.16 -38.93
N GLY A 82 -46.34 6.67 -39.82
CA GLY A 82 -45.76 5.32 -39.79
C GLY A 82 -44.92 5.03 -38.54
N PRO A 83 -44.37 3.81 -38.41
CA PRO A 83 -43.72 3.36 -37.20
C PRO A 83 -42.48 4.23 -36.93
N VAL A 84 -42.58 5.05 -35.89
CA VAL A 84 -41.44 5.79 -35.34
C VAL A 84 -40.50 4.75 -34.75
N SER A 85 -39.40 4.49 -35.45
CA SER A 85 -38.26 3.75 -34.91
C SER A 85 -37.84 4.46 -33.63
N ALA A 86 -38.06 3.82 -32.49
CA ALA A 86 -37.52 4.28 -31.22
C ALA A 86 -36.00 4.36 -31.39
N GLU A 87 -35.46 5.59 -31.45
CA GLU A 87 -34.02 5.81 -31.36
C GLU A 87 -33.55 5.13 -30.07
N ALA A 88 -32.78 4.06 -30.23
CA ALA A 88 -32.19 3.34 -29.12
C ALA A 88 -31.38 4.35 -28.31
N GLN A 89 -31.82 4.64 -27.09
CA GLN A 89 -31.01 5.40 -26.15
C GLN A 89 -29.63 4.73 -26.10
N PRO A 90 -28.51 5.48 -26.18
CA PRO A 90 -27.20 4.89 -26.10
C PRO A 90 -27.15 4.04 -24.84
N SER A 91 -26.94 2.74 -25.01
CA SER A 91 -26.92 1.78 -23.92
C SER A 91 -25.99 2.31 -22.85
N ARG A 92 -26.50 2.45 -21.62
CA ARG A 92 -25.65 2.89 -20.49
C ARG A 92 -24.51 1.87 -20.37
N LEU A 93 -23.29 2.31 -20.66
CA LEU A 93 -22.10 1.47 -20.55
C LEU A 93 -22.01 0.90 -19.14
N ASN A 94 -21.73 -0.40 -19.03
CA ASN A 94 -21.61 -1.07 -17.74
C ASN A 94 -20.15 -1.01 -17.27
N PRO A 95 -19.81 -0.24 -16.22
CA PRO A 95 -18.43 -0.11 -15.75
C PRO A 95 -17.87 -1.42 -15.16
N LEU A 96 -18.73 -2.39 -14.87
CA LEU A 96 -18.35 -3.72 -14.40
C LEU A 96 -18.23 -4.75 -15.55
N SER A 97 -18.15 -4.29 -16.79
CA SER A 97 -17.96 -5.14 -17.96
C SER A 97 -16.71 -4.74 -18.74
N ILE A 98 -15.82 -5.70 -19.00
CA ILE A 98 -14.58 -5.47 -19.74
C ILE A 98 -14.82 -4.95 -21.17
N SER A 99 -15.93 -5.35 -21.79
CA SER A 99 -16.30 -4.92 -23.15
C SER A 99 -16.73 -3.46 -23.22
N SER A 100 -16.96 -2.80 -22.07
CA SER A 100 -17.27 -1.37 -22.03
C SER A 100 -16.01 -0.48 -22.07
N TYR A 101 -14.80 -1.07 -22.11
CA TYR A 101 -13.55 -0.33 -22.07
C TYR A 101 -12.83 -0.33 -23.42
N ASN A 102 -12.37 0.85 -23.83
CA ASN A 102 -11.44 1.02 -24.93
C ASN A 102 -10.00 0.95 -24.37
N PHE A 103 -9.16 0.09 -24.92
CA PHE A 103 -7.77 -0.09 -24.46
C PHE A 103 -6.76 0.62 -25.36
N TYR A 104 -5.71 1.16 -24.73
CA TYR A 104 -4.63 1.90 -25.39
C TYR A 104 -3.28 1.20 -25.15
N SER A 105 -2.37 1.81 -24.40
CA SER A 105 -1.04 1.26 -24.15
C SER A 105 -0.96 0.40 -22.89
N LYS A 106 0.03 -0.52 -22.87
CA LYS A 106 0.43 -1.25 -21.67
C LYS A 106 1.21 -0.33 -20.74
N LEU A 107 0.72 -0.15 -19.52
CA LEU A 107 1.38 0.63 -18.47
C LEU A 107 2.37 -0.22 -17.66
N GLY A 108 2.07 -1.50 -17.48
CA GLY A 108 2.94 -2.41 -16.72
C GLY A 108 2.58 -3.88 -16.92
N ALA A 109 3.52 -4.78 -16.64
CA ALA A 109 3.28 -6.22 -16.60
C ALA A 109 4.28 -6.90 -15.64
N GLY A 110 3.81 -7.90 -14.90
CA GLY A 110 4.65 -8.65 -13.97
C GLY A 110 3.93 -9.87 -13.38
N GLY A 111 4.48 -10.45 -12.30
CA GLY A 111 3.90 -11.61 -11.62
C GLY A 111 2.49 -11.37 -11.07
N TYR A 112 2.12 -10.10 -10.86
CA TYR A 112 0.81 -9.68 -10.33
C TYR A 112 -0.22 -9.34 -11.42
N GLY A 113 0.09 -9.58 -12.70
CA GLY A 113 -0.83 -9.33 -13.82
C GLY A 113 -0.34 -8.28 -14.82
N LYS A 114 -1.26 -7.83 -15.66
CA LYS A 114 -1.03 -6.83 -16.72
C LYS A 114 -1.86 -5.58 -16.41
N VAL A 115 -1.26 -4.41 -16.55
CA VAL A 115 -1.92 -3.10 -16.37
C VAL A 115 -1.96 -2.37 -17.71
N MET A 116 -3.17 -1.98 -18.13
CA MET A 116 -3.42 -1.30 -19.39
C MET A 116 -4.03 0.07 -19.13
N LEU A 117 -3.68 1.06 -19.95
CA LEU A 117 -4.41 2.31 -20.06
C LEU A 117 -5.72 2.05 -20.80
N ALA A 118 -6.83 2.56 -20.28
CA ALA A 118 -8.14 2.41 -20.88
C ALA A 118 -9.04 3.64 -20.66
N SER A 119 -10.20 3.66 -21.33
CA SER A 119 -11.30 4.58 -21.07
C SER A 119 -12.62 3.81 -21.05
N LEU A 120 -13.60 4.27 -20.27
CA LEU A 120 -14.95 3.70 -20.29
C LEU A 120 -15.70 4.26 -21.51
N GLY A 121 -15.82 3.47 -22.57
CA GLY A 121 -16.20 3.96 -23.90
C GLY A 121 -15.30 5.12 -24.32
N ASP A 122 -15.91 6.18 -24.86
CA ASP A 122 -15.19 7.39 -25.26
C ASP A 122 -15.10 8.45 -24.15
N ARG A 123 -15.47 8.09 -22.91
CA ARG A 123 -15.44 9.03 -21.78
C ARG A 123 -14.01 9.31 -21.36
N ARG A 124 -13.76 10.57 -21.00
CA ARG A 124 -12.67 10.98 -20.10
C ARG A 124 -13.24 11.10 -18.68
N PRO A 125 -12.46 10.83 -17.62
CA PRO A 125 -11.01 10.59 -17.60
C PRO A 125 -10.59 9.18 -18.04
N TYR A 126 -9.30 9.04 -18.41
CA TYR A 126 -8.67 7.73 -18.61
C TYR A 126 -8.50 6.99 -17.27
N VAL A 127 -8.39 5.67 -17.33
CA VAL A 127 -8.21 4.77 -16.18
C VAL A 127 -7.08 3.78 -16.42
N ALA A 128 -6.54 3.24 -15.33
CA ALA A 128 -5.65 2.09 -15.37
C ALA A 128 -6.46 0.82 -15.04
N VAL A 129 -6.44 -0.17 -15.93
CA VAL A 129 -7.11 -1.46 -15.73
C VAL A 129 -6.06 -2.54 -15.51
N LYS A 130 -6.00 -3.07 -14.29
CA LYS A 130 -5.18 -4.24 -13.94
C LYS A 130 -6.00 -5.50 -14.16
N SER A 131 -5.49 -6.42 -14.96
CA SER A 131 -6.06 -7.76 -15.19
C SER A 131 -5.17 -8.83 -14.57
N VAL A 132 -5.76 -9.70 -13.77
CA VAL A 132 -5.10 -10.83 -13.09
C VAL A 132 -5.79 -12.12 -13.48
N ARG A 133 -5.03 -13.11 -13.96
CA ARG A 133 -5.58 -14.44 -14.27
C ARG A 133 -5.84 -15.20 -12.99
N LYS A 134 -7.02 -15.79 -12.87
CA LYS A 134 -7.37 -16.72 -11.79
C LYS A 134 -6.57 -18.01 -11.99
N GLN A 135 -5.63 -18.29 -11.11
CA GLN A 135 -4.95 -19.58 -11.04
C GLN A 135 -5.78 -20.47 -10.09
N GLU A 136 -6.01 -21.73 -10.49
CA GLU A 136 -6.99 -22.71 -10.00
C GLU A 136 -7.57 -22.48 -8.58
N ALA A 137 -8.90 -22.59 -8.48
CA ALA A 137 -9.63 -22.53 -7.22
C ALA A 137 -9.06 -23.52 -6.17
N PRO A 138 -9.14 -23.22 -4.85
CA PRO A 138 -9.93 -22.15 -4.23
C PRO A 138 -9.11 -20.97 -3.68
N ASN A 139 -7.79 -20.86 -3.95
CA ASN A 139 -6.95 -19.88 -3.25
C ASN A 139 -6.92 -18.49 -3.92
N TYR A 140 -8.07 -17.80 -3.90
CA TYR A 140 -8.20 -16.41 -4.38
C TYR A 140 -7.99 -15.35 -3.29
N SER A 141 -7.43 -15.75 -2.14
CA SER A 141 -7.31 -14.89 -0.95
C SER A 141 -6.59 -13.57 -1.23
N ASN A 142 -5.50 -13.60 -2.02
CA ASN A 142 -4.76 -12.39 -2.39
C ASN A 142 -5.56 -11.48 -3.33
N ILE A 143 -6.31 -12.05 -4.29
CA ILE A 143 -7.16 -11.29 -5.22
C ILE A 143 -8.29 -10.58 -4.46
N LEU A 144 -8.93 -11.30 -3.53
CA LEU A 144 -9.98 -10.72 -2.70
C LEU A 144 -9.44 -9.64 -1.77
N SER A 145 -8.33 -9.91 -1.09
CA SER A 145 -7.70 -8.95 -0.17
C SER A 145 -7.23 -7.69 -0.90
N GLU A 146 -6.65 -7.82 -2.09
CA GLU A 146 -6.28 -6.67 -2.92
C GLU A 146 -7.50 -5.80 -3.27
N SER A 147 -8.63 -6.42 -3.67
CA SER A 147 -9.87 -5.69 -3.95
C SER A 147 -10.37 -4.90 -2.74
N GLN A 148 -10.34 -5.53 -1.56
CA GLN A 148 -10.76 -4.90 -0.31
C GLN A 148 -9.85 -3.72 0.07
N VAL A 149 -8.53 -3.90 0.00
CA VAL A 149 -7.57 -2.84 0.28
C VAL A 149 -7.71 -1.70 -0.72
N LEU A 150 -7.89 -2.00 -2.01
CA LEU A 150 -8.10 -0.99 -3.04
C LEU A 150 -9.37 -0.16 -2.81
N ASN A 151 -10.46 -0.79 -2.36
CA ASN A 151 -11.69 -0.09 -1.99
C ASN A 151 -11.52 0.79 -0.74
N ILE A 152 -10.67 0.39 0.22
CA ILE A 152 -10.33 1.21 1.39
C ILE A 152 -9.41 2.38 1.01
N ALA A 153 -8.44 2.13 0.11
CA ALA A 153 -7.42 3.08 -0.32
C ALA A 153 -8.00 4.35 -0.94
N ARG A 154 -9.19 4.26 -1.58
CA ARG A 154 -9.86 5.39 -2.24
C ARG A 154 -10.16 6.59 -1.32
N HIS A 155 -10.08 6.42 0.00
CA HIS A 155 -10.34 7.44 1.00
C HIS A 155 -9.09 8.22 1.44
N SER A 156 -7.91 7.92 0.85
CA SER A 156 -6.66 8.63 1.10
C SER A 156 -6.12 9.23 -0.18
N PRO A 157 -5.71 10.51 -0.21
CA PRO A 157 -5.15 11.13 -1.42
C PRO A 157 -3.80 10.53 -1.82
N PHE A 158 -3.06 9.99 -0.85
CA PHE A 158 -1.73 9.40 -1.00
C PHE A 158 -1.72 7.94 -1.45
N LEU A 159 -2.89 7.36 -1.72
CA LEU A 159 -3.04 5.99 -2.20
C LEU A 159 -3.75 5.99 -3.56
N CYS A 160 -3.38 5.05 -4.42
CA CYS A 160 -4.01 4.87 -5.72
C CYS A 160 -5.50 4.49 -5.55
N GLN A 161 -6.38 5.31 -6.09
CA GLN A 161 -7.82 5.16 -5.96
C GLN A 161 -8.36 4.03 -6.84
N GLY A 162 -9.19 3.18 -6.23
CA GLY A 162 -10.01 2.19 -6.92
C GLY A 162 -11.37 2.74 -7.33
N TYR A 163 -11.70 2.61 -8.59
CA TYR A 163 -13.00 2.98 -9.14
C TYR A 163 -13.97 1.82 -9.23
N ALA A 164 -13.49 0.64 -9.59
CA ALA A 164 -14.29 -0.58 -9.64
C ALA A 164 -13.41 -1.82 -9.56
N ALA A 165 -14.00 -2.93 -9.13
CA ALA A 165 -13.43 -4.26 -9.34
C ALA A 165 -14.52 -5.20 -9.85
N PHE A 166 -14.22 -6.00 -10.86
CA PHE A 166 -15.15 -6.99 -11.42
C PHE A 166 -14.38 -8.18 -12.01
N GLN A 167 -15.08 -9.28 -12.24
CA GLN A 167 -14.44 -10.53 -12.60
C GLN A 167 -15.20 -11.21 -13.74
N THR A 168 -14.47 -11.96 -14.54
CA THR A 168 -15.00 -12.98 -15.45
C THR A 168 -14.71 -14.35 -14.87
N GLN A 169 -15.03 -15.42 -15.59
CA GLN A 169 -14.64 -16.78 -15.20
C GLN A 169 -13.12 -16.91 -15.00
N TRP A 170 -12.32 -16.27 -15.87
CA TRP A 170 -10.87 -16.50 -15.93
C TRP A 170 -10.03 -15.37 -15.34
N HIS A 171 -10.58 -14.17 -15.20
CA HIS A 171 -9.82 -12.98 -14.82
C HIS A 171 -10.53 -12.16 -13.74
N ALA A 172 -9.72 -11.55 -12.88
CA ALA A 172 -10.11 -10.46 -12.00
C ALA A 172 -9.60 -9.15 -12.62
N PHE A 173 -10.43 -8.11 -12.57
CA PHE A 173 -10.13 -6.79 -13.10
C PHE A 173 -10.28 -5.74 -12.01
N TYR A 174 -9.30 -4.85 -11.92
CA TYR A 174 -9.30 -3.68 -11.06
C TYR A 174 -9.20 -2.44 -11.93
N VAL A 175 -10.16 -1.54 -11.79
CA VAL A 175 -10.22 -0.26 -12.49
C VAL A 175 -9.82 0.82 -11.50
N MET A 176 -8.74 1.52 -11.82
CA MET A 176 -8.05 2.44 -10.92
C MET A 176 -7.84 3.79 -11.62
N GLU A 177 -7.54 4.81 -10.83
CA GLU A 177 -7.09 6.07 -11.39
C GLU A 177 -5.84 5.90 -12.27
N TYR A 178 -5.78 6.65 -13.37
CA TYR A 178 -4.59 6.71 -14.21
C TYR A 178 -3.67 7.83 -13.73
N LEU A 179 -2.47 7.43 -13.30
CA LEU A 179 -1.44 8.34 -12.80
C LEU A 179 -0.43 8.64 -13.90
N SER A 180 -0.59 9.82 -14.51
CA SER A 180 0.11 10.22 -15.72
C SER A 180 1.60 10.53 -15.52
N GLY A 181 2.04 10.79 -14.29
CA GLY A 181 3.42 11.12 -13.98
C GLY A 181 4.37 9.91 -13.96
N GLY A 182 3.87 8.70 -14.18
CA GLY A 182 4.67 7.48 -14.14
C GLY A 182 5.05 7.08 -12.71
N SER A 183 6.13 6.31 -12.54
CA SER A 183 6.62 5.89 -11.23
C SER A 183 7.91 6.62 -10.82
N LEU A 184 8.25 6.60 -9.52
CA LEU A 184 9.55 7.07 -9.06
C LEU A 184 10.71 6.24 -9.64
N GLU A 185 10.48 4.99 -10.05
CA GLU A 185 11.46 4.20 -10.79
C GLU A 185 11.73 4.79 -12.19
N ASP A 186 10.71 5.35 -12.85
CA ASP A 186 10.87 6.00 -14.15
C ASP A 186 11.63 7.32 -14.03
N GLU A 187 11.33 8.10 -12.98
CA GLU A 187 12.12 9.29 -12.62
C GLU A 187 13.59 8.94 -12.35
N LEU A 188 13.87 7.84 -11.66
CA LEU A 188 15.24 7.37 -11.45
C LEU A 188 15.93 6.94 -12.75
N LYS A 189 15.23 6.25 -13.65
CA LYS A 189 15.80 5.89 -14.97
C LYS A 189 16.12 7.14 -15.80
N GLN A 190 15.29 8.17 -15.70
CA GLN A 190 15.46 9.40 -16.48
C GLN A 190 16.53 10.32 -15.90
N HIS A 191 16.59 10.47 -14.57
CA HIS A 191 17.42 11.48 -13.90
C HIS A 191 18.59 10.91 -13.09
N GLY A 192 18.62 9.61 -12.85
CA GLY A 192 19.61 8.93 -12.01
C GLY A 192 19.36 9.08 -10.51
N THR A 193 19.04 10.29 -10.05
CA THR A 193 18.66 10.62 -8.66
C THR A 193 17.60 11.73 -8.62
N LEU A 194 16.97 11.91 -7.46
CA LEU A 194 16.08 13.03 -7.17
C LEU A 194 16.80 14.08 -6.32
N SER A 195 16.48 15.36 -6.53
CA SER A 195 16.92 16.46 -5.66
C SER A 195 16.40 16.28 -4.24
N MET A 196 17.12 16.78 -3.23
CA MET A 196 16.74 16.61 -1.82
C MET A 196 15.34 17.14 -1.47
N ASP A 197 14.88 18.21 -2.12
CA ASP A 197 13.52 18.73 -1.89
C ASP A 197 12.44 17.77 -2.37
N ARG A 198 12.64 17.15 -3.54
CA ARG A 198 11.79 16.06 -4.05
C ARG A 198 11.84 14.84 -3.14
N VAL A 199 13.02 14.44 -2.68
CA VAL A 199 13.18 13.31 -1.74
C VAL A 199 12.40 13.57 -0.46
N ARG A 200 12.51 14.77 0.12
CA ARG A 200 11.81 15.17 1.33
C ARG A 200 10.29 15.21 1.14
N PHE A 201 9.83 15.88 0.07
CA PHE A 201 8.41 16.01 -0.23
C PHE A 201 7.74 14.67 -0.49
N HIS A 202 8.25 13.88 -1.45
CA HIS A 202 7.67 12.59 -1.79
C HIS A 202 7.73 11.60 -0.61
N SER A 203 8.79 11.63 0.20
CA SER A 203 8.84 10.76 1.39
C SER A 203 7.87 11.18 2.49
N ALA A 204 7.56 12.46 2.64
CA ALA A 204 6.51 12.93 3.54
C ALA A 204 5.12 12.44 3.11
N GLU A 205 4.82 12.46 1.81
CA GLU A 205 3.56 11.93 1.27
C GLU A 205 3.47 10.40 1.42
N MET A 206 4.57 9.68 1.15
CA MET A 206 4.65 8.23 1.41
C MET A 206 4.40 7.89 2.88
N ILE A 207 4.91 8.71 3.82
CA ILE A 207 4.66 8.55 5.26
C ILE A 207 3.16 8.67 5.56
N CYS A 208 2.47 9.65 4.98
CA CYS A 208 1.03 9.83 5.19
C CYS A 208 0.23 8.63 4.67
N GLY A 209 0.54 8.15 3.46
CA GLY A 209 -0.09 6.94 2.91
C GLY A 209 0.16 5.68 3.75
N LEU A 210 1.39 5.48 4.24
CA LEU A 210 1.73 4.35 5.11
C LEU A 210 1.03 4.43 6.46
N GLN A 211 1.01 5.60 7.11
CA GLN A 211 0.33 5.77 8.40
C GLN A 211 -1.18 5.55 8.27
N TYR A 212 -1.79 5.97 7.16
CA TYR A 212 -3.19 5.67 6.88
C TYR A 212 -3.44 4.15 6.79
N LEU A 213 -2.62 3.41 6.03
CA LEU A 213 -2.73 1.95 5.94
C LEU A 213 -2.51 1.28 7.31
N HIS A 214 -1.46 1.68 8.02
CA HIS A 214 -1.09 1.10 9.32
C HIS A 214 -2.16 1.36 10.38
N GLY A 215 -2.77 2.54 10.38
CA GLY A 215 -3.89 2.89 11.27
C GLY A 215 -5.15 2.04 11.04
N LEU A 216 -5.28 1.43 9.86
CA LEU A 216 -6.34 0.48 9.52
C LEU A 216 -5.92 -1.00 9.70
N GLY A 217 -4.74 -1.24 10.27
CA GLY A 217 -4.19 -2.59 10.45
C GLY A 217 -3.79 -3.27 9.14
N ILE A 218 -3.37 -2.47 8.14
CA ILE A 218 -2.96 -2.94 6.81
C ILE A 218 -1.46 -2.72 6.63
N ILE A 219 -0.72 -3.78 6.29
CA ILE A 219 0.70 -3.72 5.91
C ILE A 219 0.82 -3.85 4.40
N HIS A 220 1.57 -2.97 3.73
CA HIS A 220 1.72 -2.99 2.27
C HIS A 220 2.64 -4.11 1.76
N ARG A 221 3.82 -4.29 2.40
CA ARG A 221 4.84 -5.32 2.09
C ARG A 221 5.54 -5.25 0.73
N ASP A 222 5.34 -4.20 -0.06
CA ASP A 222 6.01 -4.04 -1.37
C ASP A 222 6.27 -2.57 -1.74
N ILE A 223 6.67 -1.77 -0.75
CA ILE A 223 7.10 -0.39 -0.97
C ILE A 223 8.44 -0.39 -1.71
N LYS A 224 8.45 0.26 -2.87
CA LYS A 224 9.60 0.43 -3.76
C LYS A 224 9.30 1.50 -4.81
N PRO A 225 10.29 2.16 -5.43
CA PRO A 225 10.05 3.23 -6.40
C PRO A 225 9.07 2.88 -7.53
N MET A 226 9.03 1.63 -7.98
CA MET A 226 8.10 1.18 -9.03
C MET A 226 6.62 1.21 -8.62
N ASN A 227 6.32 1.09 -7.32
CA ASN A 227 4.96 1.10 -6.77
C ASN A 227 4.58 2.49 -6.19
N ILE A 228 5.47 3.48 -6.29
CA ILE A 228 5.20 4.87 -5.92
C ILE A 228 4.98 5.64 -7.21
N LEU A 229 3.73 5.94 -7.50
CA LEU A 229 3.28 6.55 -8.74
C LEU A 229 3.10 8.06 -8.56
N LEU A 230 3.17 8.83 -9.65
CA LEU A 230 3.02 10.28 -9.65
C LEU A 230 1.77 10.67 -10.44
N ASP A 231 0.99 11.60 -9.90
CA ASP A 231 -0.11 12.21 -10.64
C ASP A 231 0.40 13.27 -11.65
N HIS A 232 -0.51 14.06 -12.22
CA HIS A 232 -0.16 15.10 -13.20
C HIS A 232 0.47 16.37 -12.58
N GLN A 233 0.36 16.55 -11.26
CA GLN A 233 0.90 17.69 -10.52
C GLN A 233 2.25 17.36 -9.87
N GLY A 234 2.52 16.06 -9.64
CA GLY A 234 3.73 15.57 -9.01
C GLY A 234 3.53 15.03 -7.59
N HIS A 235 2.29 14.88 -7.13
CA HIS A 235 2.00 14.21 -5.87
C HIS A 235 2.21 12.70 -6.02
N VAL A 236 2.76 12.05 -4.99
CA VAL A 236 2.88 10.59 -5.01
C VAL A 236 1.61 9.90 -4.55
N LYS A 237 1.36 8.74 -5.15
CA LYS A 237 0.37 7.78 -4.69
C LYS A 237 0.98 6.39 -4.59
N ILE A 238 0.79 5.75 -3.46
CA ILE A 238 1.19 4.36 -3.25
C ILE A 238 0.19 3.45 -3.98
N GLY A 239 0.69 2.57 -4.84
CA GLY A 239 -0.12 1.61 -5.59
C GLY A 239 0.35 0.16 -5.43
N ASP A 240 -0.36 -0.75 -6.10
CA ASP A 240 -0.14 -2.21 -6.10
C ASP A 240 -0.26 -2.88 -4.72
N PHE A 241 -1.51 -3.11 -4.31
CA PHE A 241 -1.85 -3.75 -3.03
C PHE A 241 -1.90 -5.28 -3.10
N GLY A 242 -1.40 -5.90 -4.17
CA GLY A 242 -1.46 -7.36 -4.38
C GLY A 242 -0.71 -8.19 -3.34
N LEU A 243 0.18 -7.56 -2.56
CA LEU A 243 0.88 -8.16 -1.44
C LEU A 243 0.43 -7.64 -0.07
N ALA A 244 -0.60 -6.79 0.00
CA ALA A 244 -1.03 -6.24 1.27
C ALA A 244 -1.52 -7.34 2.24
N LYS A 245 -1.45 -7.07 3.53
CA LYS A 245 -1.97 -7.95 4.59
C LYS A 245 -2.81 -7.13 5.56
N GLN A 246 -4.06 -7.53 5.75
CA GLN A 246 -5.04 -6.87 6.60
C GLN A 246 -5.18 -7.55 7.97
N SER A 247 -5.95 -6.92 8.86
CA SER A 247 -6.34 -7.42 10.18
C SER A 247 -5.17 -7.68 11.10
N LEU A 248 -4.24 -6.72 11.15
CA LEU A 248 -3.09 -6.73 12.05
C LEU A 248 -3.14 -5.48 12.91
N PHE A 249 -3.73 -5.60 14.10
CA PHE A 249 -3.81 -4.52 15.10
C PHE A 249 -2.82 -4.78 16.24
N ASP A 250 -2.64 -3.80 17.11
CA ASP A 250 -1.61 -3.76 18.17
C ASP A 250 -1.19 -5.13 18.75
N GLY A 251 0.06 -5.51 18.49
CA GLY A 251 0.66 -6.77 18.94
C GLY A 251 0.55 -7.93 17.96
N ASP A 252 -0.35 -7.85 16.97
CA ASP A 252 -0.48 -8.87 15.94
C ASP A 252 0.77 -8.98 15.08
N LEU A 253 1.12 -10.23 14.77
CA LEU A 253 2.25 -10.55 13.92
C LEU A 253 1.80 -11.48 12.80
N THR A 254 2.35 -11.25 11.62
CA THR A 254 2.16 -12.11 10.47
C THR A 254 3.45 -12.81 10.06
N THR A 255 3.37 -13.75 9.14
CA THR A 255 4.51 -14.47 8.56
C THR A 255 4.41 -14.47 7.05
N GLY A 256 5.44 -15.01 6.39
CA GLY A 256 5.44 -15.24 4.94
C GLY A 256 6.42 -14.35 4.20
N TRP A 257 6.92 -14.89 3.09
CA TRP A 257 7.90 -14.25 2.22
C TRP A 257 7.17 -13.44 1.14
N ALA A 258 7.05 -12.13 1.34
CA ALA A 258 6.36 -11.21 0.43
C ALA A 258 7.19 -9.95 0.19
N GLY A 259 7.14 -9.45 -1.04
CA GLY A 259 7.85 -8.25 -1.50
C GLY A 259 8.94 -8.53 -2.52
N THR A 260 9.70 -7.50 -2.85
CA THR A 260 10.89 -7.57 -3.70
C THR A 260 12.14 -7.69 -2.82
N ILE A 261 13.01 -8.68 -3.03
CA ILE A 261 14.13 -9.04 -2.11
C ILE A 261 14.96 -7.83 -1.68
N GLU A 262 15.27 -6.92 -2.62
CA GLU A 262 16.07 -5.70 -2.34
C GLU A 262 15.45 -4.76 -1.31
N TYR A 263 14.13 -4.81 -1.12
CA TYR A 263 13.36 -3.93 -0.23
C TYR A 263 12.81 -4.66 0.99
N MET A 264 12.97 -5.99 1.08
CA MET A 264 12.49 -6.77 2.21
C MET A 264 13.30 -6.48 3.47
N ALA A 265 12.59 -6.37 4.60
CA ALA A 265 13.22 -6.21 5.91
C ALA A 265 13.97 -7.49 6.36
N PRO A 266 15.02 -7.36 7.20
CA PRO A 266 15.82 -8.50 7.67
C PRO A 266 14.99 -9.57 8.36
N GLU A 267 13.94 -9.20 9.08
CA GLU A 267 13.03 -10.14 9.75
C GLU A 267 12.24 -11.02 8.76
N ILE A 268 11.83 -10.49 7.60
CA ILE A 268 11.19 -11.27 6.53
C ILE A 268 12.19 -12.28 5.96
N LEU A 269 13.41 -11.82 5.64
CA LEU A 269 14.47 -12.66 5.09
C LEU A 269 14.95 -13.75 6.06
N ASN A 270 14.84 -13.48 7.36
CA ASN A 270 15.07 -14.46 8.42
C ASN A 270 13.87 -15.37 8.70
N ARG A 271 12.78 -15.26 7.94
CA ARG A 271 11.53 -16.02 8.13
C ARG A 271 10.94 -15.88 9.53
N LYS A 272 11.18 -14.74 10.19
CA LYS A 272 10.57 -14.41 11.47
C LYS A 272 9.16 -13.90 11.23
N THR A 273 8.35 -13.89 12.28
CA THR A 273 7.10 -13.12 12.28
C THR A 273 7.42 -11.63 12.13
N TYR A 274 6.47 -10.80 11.70
CA TYR A 274 6.65 -9.35 11.52
C TYR A 274 5.33 -8.58 11.56
N ASN A 275 5.44 -7.25 11.67
CA ASN A 275 4.33 -6.28 11.67
C ASN A 275 4.63 -5.14 10.68
N ALA A 276 3.90 -4.02 10.78
CA ALA A 276 4.03 -2.86 9.91
C ALA A 276 5.45 -2.24 9.84
N ALA A 277 6.35 -2.59 10.77
CA ALA A 277 7.76 -2.18 10.77
C ALA A 277 8.50 -2.50 9.46
N VAL A 278 8.05 -3.51 8.72
CA VAL A 278 8.66 -3.91 7.44
C VAL A 278 8.47 -2.85 6.36
N ASP A 279 7.36 -2.10 6.39
CA ASP A 279 7.11 -1.01 5.43
C ASP A 279 8.04 0.18 5.71
N TRP A 280 8.32 0.47 6.99
CA TRP A 280 9.29 1.51 7.38
C TRP A 280 10.71 1.19 6.91
N TRP A 281 11.10 -0.09 6.96
CA TRP A 281 12.35 -0.54 6.36
C TRP A 281 12.36 -0.28 4.84
N SER A 282 11.33 -0.76 4.14
CA SER A 282 11.21 -0.60 2.69
C SER A 282 11.16 0.89 2.26
N LEU A 283 10.56 1.76 3.08
CA LEU A 283 10.61 3.20 2.92
C LEU A 283 12.05 3.71 3.02
N GLY A 284 12.83 3.29 4.02
CA GLY A 284 14.25 3.64 4.15
C GLY A 284 15.09 3.26 2.92
N ILE A 285 14.88 2.04 2.39
CA ILE A 285 15.53 1.61 1.13
C ILE A 285 15.11 2.51 -0.03
N THR A 286 13.81 2.79 -0.14
CA THR A 286 13.23 3.63 -1.21
C THR A 286 13.81 5.03 -1.17
N ILE A 287 13.84 5.68 0.00
CA ILE A 287 14.42 7.02 0.22
C ILE A 287 15.90 7.04 -0.18
N CYS A 288 16.69 6.07 0.29
CA CYS A 288 18.10 5.98 -0.05
C CYS A 288 18.30 5.83 -1.57
N LYS A 289 17.48 4.99 -2.20
CA LYS A 289 17.56 4.73 -3.64
C LYS A 289 17.18 5.95 -4.47
N ILE A 290 16.12 6.68 -4.12
CA ILE A 290 15.76 7.91 -4.85
C ILE A 290 16.77 9.04 -4.63
N ALA A 291 17.41 9.11 -3.46
CA ALA A 291 18.41 10.12 -3.14
C ALA A 291 19.76 9.85 -3.84
N THR A 292 20.15 8.59 -3.99
CA THR A 292 21.52 8.20 -4.41
C THR A 292 21.59 7.45 -5.74
N GLY A 293 20.44 6.99 -6.26
CA GLY A 293 20.36 6.12 -7.44
C GLY A 293 20.81 4.69 -7.18
N LYS A 294 21.19 4.35 -5.93
CA LYS A 294 21.80 3.07 -5.57
C LYS A 294 21.09 2.43 -4.39
N SER A 295 21.14 1.10 -4.32
CA SER A 295 20.71 0.37 -3.12
C SER A 295 21.76 0.53 -2.01
N PRO A 296 21.35 0.70 -0.73
CA PRO A 296 22.27 0.74 0.40
C PRO A 296 22.96 -0.61 0.66
N PHE A 297 22.47 -1.71 0.09
CA PHE A 297 23.05 -3.04 0.24
C PHE A 297 23.66 -3.54 -1.06
N HIS A 298 24.77 -4.26 -0.96
CA HIS A 298 25.52 -4.70 -2.14
C HIS A 298 24.75 -5.80 -2.89
N ASN A 299 24.46 -5.55 -4.16
CA ASN A 299 23.91 -6.55 -5.07
C ASN A 299 24.97 -6.92 -6.11
N SER A 300 25.63 -8.05 -5.91
CA SER A 300 26.63 -8.64 -6.84
C SER A 300 25.99 -9.47 -7.96
N GLY A 301 24.67 -9.43 -8.11
CA GLY A 301 23.91 -10.33 -9.00
C GLY A 301 23.59 -11.70 -8.38
N ASN A 302 24.08 -12.01 -7.18
CA ASN A 302 23.75 -13.22 -6.44
C ASN A 302 22.73 -12.94 -5.33
N LYS A 303 21.53 -13.54 -5.45
CA LYS A 303 20.42 -13.37 -4.49
C LYS A 303 20.82 -13.72 -3.05
N ASN A 304 21.60 -14.78 -2.84
CA ASN A 304 22.01 -15.19 -1.49
C ASN A 304 23.00 -14.19 -0.87
N GLN A 305 23.88 -13.60 -1.69
CA GLN A 305 24.80 -12.56 -1.22
C GLN A 305 24.06 -11.26 -0.88
N LEU A 306 23.07 -10.88 -1.68
CA LEU A 306 22.18 -9.76 -1.35
C LEU A 306 21.44 -10.01 -0.04
N ILE A 307 20.85 -11.19 0.13
CA ILE A 307 20.13 -11.55 1.37
C ILE A 307 21.05 -11.48 2.59
N SER A 308 22.27 -12.02 2.49
CA SER A 308 23.26 -11.91 3.57
C SER A 308 23.67 -10.46 3.80
N SER A 309 23.89 -9.65 2.76
CA SER A 309 24.20 -8.23 2.93
C SER A 309 23.07 -7.47 3.63
N ILE A 310 21.80 -7.76 3.34
CA ILE A 310 20.66 -7.13 4.01
C ILE A 310 20.56 -7.56 5.46
N LYS A 311 20.91 -8.81 5.78
CA LYS A 311 20.82 -9.33 7.15
C LYS A 311 21.97 -8.88 8.04
N ASP A 312 23.19 -8.90 7.50
CA ASP A 312 24.40 -8.97 8.32
C ASP A 312 25.29 -7.72 8.19
N HIS A 313 25.13 -6.92 7.13
CA HIS A 313 25.95 -5.72 6.92
C HIS A 313 25.19 -4.44 7.23
N GLU A 314 25.93 -3.41 7.64
CA GLU A 314 25.42 -2.04 7.76
C GLU A 314 25.08 -1.44 6.38
N PRO A 315 24.05 -0.57 6.28
CA PRO A 315 23.71 0.10 5.04
C PRO A 315 24.82 1.06 4.62
N LYS A 316 25.19 1.03 3.33
CA LYS A 316 26.17 1.96 2.76
C LYS A 316 25.48 3.27 2.40
N ILE A 317 25.53 4.23 3.32
CA ILE A 317 24.98 5.58 3.14
C ILE A 317 26.13 6.52 2.73
N PRO A 318 26.06 7.20 1.57
CA PRO A 318 27.13 8.08 1.12
C PRO A 318 27.34 9.30 2.02
N ASP A 319 28.60 9.65 2.28
CA ASP A 319 28.98 10.75 3.19
C ASP A 319 28.50 12.14 2.74
N TRP A 320 28.33 12.33 1.43
CA TRP A 320 27.88 13.59 0.83
C TRP A 320 26.39 13.89 1.03
N LEU A 321 25.61 12.94 1.56
CA LEU A 321 24.22 13.18 1.90
C LEU A 321 24.11 14.12 3.09
N ASP A 322 23.00 14.87 3.12
CA ASP A 322 22.60 15.72 4.24
C ASP A 322 22.59 14.93 5.58
N GLU A 323 23.08 15.55 6.65
CA GLU A 323 23.22 14.89 7.95
C GLU A 323 21.87 14.44 8.53
N ASP A 324 20.81 15.24 8.37
CA ASP A 324 19.47 14.86 8.82
C ASP A 324 18.98 13.65 8.01
N LEU A 325 19.26 13.59 6.70
CA LEU A 325 18.91 12.43 5.87
C LEU A 325 19.71 11.18 6.25
N LYS A 326 21.02 11.30 6.51
CA LYS A 326 21.85 10.16 6.96
C LYS A 326 21.34 9.60 8.29
N HIS A 327 21.00 10.48 9.23
CA HIS A 327 20.42 10.10 10.51
C HIS A 327 19.05 9.40 10.33
N LEU A 328 18.16 9.96 9.50
CA LEU A 328 16.87 9.34 9.19
C LEU A 328 17.03 7.92 8.63
N LEU A 329 17.91 7.76 7.63
CA LEU A 329 18.19 6.47 6.99
C LEU A 329 18.76 5.46 7.98
N GLY A 330 19.65 5.87 8.88
CA GLY A 330 20.15 5.02 9.96
C GLY A 330 19.04 4.49 10.87
N GLN A 331 18.08 5.34 11.24
CA GLN A 331 16.96 4.93 12.11
C GLN A 331 15.90 4.08 11.40
N LEU A 332 15.67 4.28 10.09
CA LEU A 332 14.76 3.45 9.28
C LEU A 332 15.37 2.09 8.92
N LEU A 333 16.68 2.04 8.67
CA LEU A 333 17.42 0.83 8.32
C LEU A 333 18.02 0.10 9.53
N GLU A 334 17.44 0.35 10.71
CA GLU A 334 17.69 -0.41 11.94
C GLU A 334 17.21 -1.86 11.77
N LYS A 335 18.11 -2.82 12.00
CA LYS A 335 17.85 -4.26 11.81
C LYS A 335 16.83 -4.77 12.83
N ASN A 336 16.89 -4.27 14.06
CA ASN A 336 15.92 -4.62 15.08
C ASN A 336 14.62 -3.84 14.88
N ARG A 337 13.59 -4.51 14.34
CA ARG A 337 12.28 -3.90 14.07
C ARG A 337 11.65 -3.15 15.27
N LYS A 338 11.95 -3.56 16.51
CA LYS A 338 11.42 -2.90 17.72
C LYS A 338 12.08 -1.54 18.01
N GLN A 339 13.28 -1.32 17.46
CA GLN A 339 14.05 -0.08 17.63
C GLN A 339 13.94 0.84 16.41
N ARG A 340 13.37 0.34 15.31
CA ARG A 340 13.22 1.05 14.04
C ARG A 340 12.28 2.26 14.18
N LEU A 341 12.65 3.38 13.56
CA LEU A 341 11.81 4.57 13.50
C LEU A 341 10.48 4.28 12.80
N GLY A 342 9.41 4.89 13.30
CA GLY A 342 8.02 4.61 12.88
C GLY A 342 7.35 3.54 13.73
N VAL A 343 8.13 2.62 14.32
CA VAL A 343 7.67 1.79 15.46
C VAL A 343 8.04 2.49 16.76
N ARG A 344 9.31 2.88 16.89
CA ARG A 344 9.81 3.66 18.02
C ARG A 344 9.84 5.13 17.62
N GLY A 345 9.03 5.95 18.28
CA GLY A 345 8.94 7.38 18.01
C GLY A 345 8.15 7.72 16.73
N ASN A 346 7.88 9.00 16.55
CA ASN A 346 7.12 9.50 15.41
C ASN A 346 8.07 10.00 14.32
N ILE A 347 8.04 9.36 13.14
CA ILE A 347 8.84 9.75 11.98
C ILE A 347 8.60 11.19 11.53
N ARG A 348 7.38 11.72 11.74
CA ARG A 348 7.03 13.11 11.39
C ARG A 348 7.82 14.15 12.17
N CYS A 349 8.32 13.80 13.36
CA CYS A 349 9.11 14.68 14.22
C CYS A 349 10.62 14.67 13.88
N HIS A 350 11.05 13.87 12.91
CA HIS A 350 12.46 13.78 12.55
C HIS A 350 12.97 15.11 11.93
N PRO A 351 14.17 15.61 12.29
CA PRO A 351 14.71 16.89 11.80
C PRO A 351 14.71 17.07 10.28
N PHE A 352 14.91 15.98 9.53
CA PHE A 352 14.83 15.96 8.06
C PHE A 352 13.51 16.54 7.51
N TYR A 353 12.41 16.39 8.26
CA TYR A 353 11.07 16.86 7.89
C TYR A 353 10.67 18.18 8.58
N LYS A 354 11.61 18.90 9.22
CA LYS A 354 11.32 20.16 9.94
C LYS A 354 10.61 21.23 9.10
N SER A 355 10.78 21.20 7.79
CA SER A 355 10.19 22.17 6.86
C SER A 355 8.82 21.75 6.31
N ILE A 356 8.33 20.55 6.67
CA ILE A 356 7.05 20.04 6.20
C ILE A 356 5.94 20.50 7.15
N ASP A 357 4.99 21.26 6.62
CA ASP A 357 3.70 21.46 7.25
C ASP A 357 2.83 20.24 6.94
N TRP A 358 2.72 19.33 7.91
CA TRP A 358 1.99 18.07 7.76
C TRP A 358 0.49 18.29 7.53
N VAL A 359 -0.10 19.33 8.13
CA VAL A 359 -1.53 19.61 7.97
C VAL A 359 -1.78 20.11 6.55
N ALA A 360 -0.98 21.06 6.08
CA ALA A 360 -1.09 21.54 4.70
C ALA A 360 -0.78 20.44 3.67
N LEU A 361 0.11 19.49 3.99
CA LEU A 361 0.40 18.34 3.14
C LEU A 361 -0.82 17.41 3.03
N GLU A 362 -1.40 17.02 4.17
CA GLU A 362 -2.57 16.12 4.23
C GLU A 362 -3.84 16.72 3.62
N GLU A 363 -3.96 18.05 3.64
CA GLU A 363 -5.04 18.79 2.98
C GLU A 363 -4.73 19.15 1.51
N GLU A 364 -3.67 18.57 0.92
CA GLU A 364 -3.26 18.77 -0.48
C GLU A 364 -3.03 20.25 -0.85
N ARG A 365 -2.60 21.07 0.11
CA ARG A 365 -2.32 22.51 -0.09
C ARG A 365 -0.88 22.79 -0.48
N LEU A 366 0.05 21.89 -0.17
CA LEU A 366 1.45 22.04 -0.57
C LEU A 366 1.65 21.68 -2.03
N GLN A 367 2.30 22.57 -2.78
CA GLN A 367 2.63 22.32 -4.18
C GLN A 367 3.85 21.40 -4.29
N PRO A 368 3.81 20.35 -5.14
CA PRO A 368 4.97 19.51 -5.39
C PRO A 368 6.15 20.32 -5.93
N PRO A 369 7.38 20.03 -5.52
CA PRO A 369 8.59 20.73 -6.00
C PRO A 369 8.93 20.38 -7.45
N TYR A 370 8.18 19.47 -8.08
CA TYR A 370 8.40 18.99 -9.43
C TYR A 370 7.07 18.62 -10.07
N GLN A 371 6.84 19.12 -11.28
CA GLN A 371 5.71 18.72 -12.09
C GLN A 371 6.17 17.71 -13.17
N PRO A 372 5.55 16.53 -13.26
CA PRO A 372 5.91 15.53 -14.27
C PRO A 372 5.65 16.03 -15.69
N ARG A 373 6.41 15.48 -16.65
CA ARG A 373 6.21 15.77 -18.07
C ARG A 373 4.88 15.21 -18.55
N THR A 374 4.26 15.90 -19.49
CA THR A 374 3.06 15.40 -20.17
C THR A 374 3.36 14.05 -20.83
N PRO A 375 2.48 13.03 -20.69
CA PRO A 375 2.65 11.74 -21.34
C PRO A 375 2.75 11.88 -22.87
N SER A 376 3.52 11.00 -23.50
CA SER A 376 3.62 10.94 -24.96
C SER A 376 2.23 10.66 -25.58
N PRO A 377 1.84 11.36 -26.67
CA PRO A 377 0.62 11.07 -27.41
C PRO A 377 0.52 9.61 -27.89
N GLU A 378 1.65 8.94 -28.09
CA GLU A 378 1.71 7.52 -28.46
C GLU A 378 1.02 6.61 -27.43
N LEU A 379 1.02 7.02 -26.16
CA LEU A 379 0.40 6.25 -25.08
C LEU A 379 -1.12 6.08 -25.29
N PHE A 380 -1.75 7.05 -25.96
CA PHE A 380 -3.19 7.10 -26.19
C PHE A 380 -3.60 6.57 -27.57
N GLN A 381 -2.68 5.94 -28.31
CA GLN A 381 -3.05 5.23 -29.53
C GLN A 381 -3.81 3.94 -29.17
N PRO A 382 -4.87 3.59 -29.93
CA PRO A 382 -5.61 2.35 -29.69
C PRO A 382 -4.71 1.14 -29.66
N CYS A 383 -4.97 0.22 -28.72
CA CYS A 383 -4.20 -1.00 -28.57
C CYS A 383 -4.30 -1.85 -29.84
N LYS A 384 -3.16 -2.15 -30.46
CA LYS A 384 -3.09 -3.08 -31.62
C LYS A 384 -2.82 -4.52 -31.20
N GLU A 385 -2.36 -4.74 -29.96
CA GLU A 385 -2.10 -6.07 -29.43
C GLU A 385 -3.42 -6.80 -29.15
N LYS A 386 -3.48 -8.10 -29.50
CA LYS A 386 -4.57 -8.95 -29.04
C LYS A 386 -4.44 -9.17 -27.53
N LEU A 387 -5.43 -8.70 -26.78
CA LEU A 387 -5.48 -8.87 -25.33
C LEU A 387 -6.12 -10.22 -25.03
N SER A 388 -5.34 -11.16 -24.50
CA SER A 388 -5.78 -12.53 -24.20
C SER A 388 -6.98 -12.62 -23.26
N PHE A 389 -7.24 -11.58 -22.46
CA PHE A 389 -8.41 -11.49 -21.58
C PHE A 389 -9.69 -11.00 -22.28
N LEU A 390 -9.58 -10.52 -23.52
CA LEU A 390 -10.72 -10.18 -24.40
C LEU A 390 -11.08 -11.35 -25.34
N GLU A 391 -10.17 -12.29 -25.56
CA GLU A 391 -10.43 -13.48 -26.35
C GLU A 391 -11.34 -14.43 -25.55
N TYR A 392 -12.64 -14.36 -25.85
CA TYR A 392 -13.60 -15.39 -25.45
C TYR A 392 -13.13 -16.74 -26.02
N LYS A 393 -12.91 -17.73 -25.15
CA LYS A 393 -13.04 -19.13 -25.56
C LYS A 393 -14.48 -19.52 -25.29
N GLU A 394 -15.26 -19.71 -26.35
CA GLU A 394 -16.60 -20.32 -26.29
C GLU A 394 -16.55 -21.81 -25.95
N ASP A 395 -15.38 -22.42 -25.87
CA ASP A 395 -15.22 -23.82 -25.47
C ASP A 395 -14.71 -23.93 -24.03
N GLU A 396 -15.63 -24.18 -23.10
CA GLU A 396 -15.68 -25.41 -22.30
C GLU A 396 -17.02 -25.41 -21.53
N GLY A 397 -18.00 -26.13 -22.09
CA GLY A 397 -19.19 -26.50 -21.34
C GLY A 397 -18.79 -27.42 -20.18
N THR A 398 -18.66 -26.85 -18.98
CA THR A 398 -19.00 -27.41 -17.65
C THR A 398 -18.21 -26.68 -16.54
N SER A 399 -18.78 -25.62 -15.97
CA SER A 399 -19.04 -25.56 -14.52
C SER A 399 -19.75 -24.24 -14.19
N GLY A 400 -20.93 -24.33 -13.57
CA GLY A 400 -21.61 -23.16 -13.02
C GLY A 400 -20.80 -22.58 -11.87
N ASP A 401 -20.80 -21.26 -11.72
CA ASP A 401 -20.44 -20.43 -10.54
C ASP A 401 -19.17 -20.73 -9.72
N ARG A 402 -18.42 -21.81 -10.00
CA ARG A 402 -17.35 -22.37 -9.15
C ARG A 402 -16.12 -21.49 -9.05
N ASP A 403 -15.88 -20.65 -10.05
CA ASP A 403 -14.71 -19.76 -10.11
C ASP A 403 -15.07 -18.29 -9.82
N THR A 404 -16.29 -18.02 -9.33
CA THR A 404 -16.65 -16.69 -8.83
C THR A 404 -16.03 -16.47 -7.44
N ILE A 405 -15.52 -15.26 -7.21
CA ILE A 405 -14.95 -14.85 -5.92
C ILE A 405 -16.01 -13.98 -5.22
N PRO A 406 -16.74 -14.49 -4.22
CA PRO A 406 -17.75 -13.71 -3.52
C PRO A 406 -17.11 -12.49 -2.82
N GLY A 407 -17.81 -11.35 -2.85
CA GLY A 407 -17.35 -10.11 -2.21
C GLY A 407 -16.19 -9.41 -2.94
N PHE A 408 -15.74 -9.90 -4.10
CA PHE A 408 -14.68 -9.26 -4.88
C PHE A 408 -15.15 -7.98 -5.58
N SER A 409 -16.38 -7.98 -6.10
CA SER A 409 -16.84 -6.91 -6.98
C SER A 409 -17.33 -5.68 -6.23
N PHE A 410 -16.90 -4.50 -6.67
CA PHE A 410 -17.39 -3.21 -6.17
C PHE A 410 -17.40 -2.17 -7.29
N GLN A 411 -18.18 -1.11 -7.08
CA GLN A 411 -18.15 0.11 -7.88
C GLN A 411 -18.17 1.30 -6.94
N SER A 412 -17.29 2.27 -7.16
CA SER A 412 -17.30 3.53 -6.42
C SER A 412 -18.50 4.37 -6.84
N SER A 413 -19.24 4.90 -5.86
CA SER A 413 -20.38 5.80 -6.11
C SER A 413 -19.95 7.14 -6.70
N THR A 414 -18.71 7.56 -6.47
CA THR A 414 -18.16 8.87 -6.89
C THR A 414 -17.50 8.88 -8.27
N TRP A 415 -17.37 7.73 -8.94
CA TRP A 415 -16.57 7.67 -10.19
C TRP A 415 -17.33 8.18 -11.44
N LEU A 416 -18.65 8.02 -11.47
CA LEU A 416 -19.50 8.37 -12.61
C LEU A 416 -20.56 9.42 -12.28
N THR A 417 -20.48 9.99 -11.08
CA THR A 417 -21.19 11.21 -10.68
C THR A 417 -20.25 12.39 -10.84
#